data_AF-A0A956KID3-F1
#
_entry.id   AF-A0A956KID3-F1
#
_cell.length_a   1.000
_cell.length_b   1.000
_cell.length_c   1.000
_cell.angle_alpha   90.00
_cell.angle_beta   90.00
_cell.angle_gamma   90.00
#
_symmetry.space_group_name_H-M   'P 1'
#
loop_
_entity.id
_entity.type
_entity.pdbx_description
1 polymer ?
#
loop_
_entity_poly.entity_id
_entity_poly.type
_entity_poly.pdbx_seq_one_letter_code
_entity_poly.pdbx_strand_id
1 'polypeptide(L)'
;GPVFTQTGLQHPATRPGKSTFYSADGAGHGWVYSGEGEGQRLWRLQVAGDGTPLGGYVELASTPAGDDNGRGDLIALDRTLFVVRGSQVFRTFIDPATGDLGDWTLHASLPEPQIDITWGEGHLEGPAWGVIGQTLYLTGPQRVYWSPLSPDDCGG
;
A
#
# COMPACT_ATOMS: atom_id res chain seq x y z
N GLY A 1 -3.54 5.09 -28.90
CA GLY A 1 -3.02 4.26 -27.79
C GLY A 1 -3.72 4.66 -26.50
N PRO A 2 -3.55 3.92 -25.41
CA PRO A 2 -4.01 4.37 -24.09
C PRO A 2 -3.35 5.71 -23.73
N VAL A 3 -4.11 6.59 -23.08
CA VAL A 3 -3.66 7.94 -22.67
C VAL A 3 -3.89 8.06 -21.17
N PHE A 4 -2.91 8.58 -20.45
CA PHE A 4 -3.06 8.94 -19.04
C PHE A 4 -3.82 10.25 -18.92
N THR A 5 -4.89 10.26 -18.12
CA THR A 5 -5.72 11.44 -17.87
C THR A 5 -5.54 11.89 -16.43
N GLN A 6 -5.32 13.18 -16.23
CA GLN A 6 -5.28 13.77 -14.90
C GLN A 6 -6.69 13.74 -14.29
N THR A 7 -6.81 13.26 -13.06
CA THR A 7 -8.10 13.15 -12.35
C THR A 7 -8.65 14.51 -11.89
N GLY A 8 -7.80 15.55 -11.85
CA GLY A 8 -8.12 16.88 -11.31
C GLY A 8 -8.17 16.94 -9.78
N LEU A 9 -8.10 15.79 -9.09
CA LEU A 9 -8.06 15.72 -7.63
C LEU A 9 -6.67 16.05 -7.09
N GLN A 10 -6.62 16.84 -6.03
CA GLN A 10 -5.41 17.07 -5.25
C GLN A 10 -5.34 16.08 -4.10
N HIS A 11 -4.18 15.44 -3.94
CA HIS A 11 -3.93 14.57 -2.81
C HIS A 11 -3.85 15.40 -1.51
N PRO A 12 -4.43 14.96 -0.37
CA PRO A 12 -4.47 15.77 0.85
C PRO A 12 -3.10 15.92 1.54
N ALA A 13 -2.20 14.96 1.38
CA ALA A 13 -0.85 15.05 1.93
C ALA A 13 -0.01 16.11 1.23
N THR A 14 0.77 16.87 2.03
CA THR A 14 1.83 17.75 1.53
C THR A 14 2.88 16.97 0.73
N ARG A 15 3.13 15.72 1.15
CA ARG A 15 4.02 14.78 0.46
C ARG A 15 3.30 13.44 0.30
N PRO A 16 2.63 13.17 -0.83
CA PRO A 16 2.00 11.89 -1.08
C PRO A 16 3.04 10.77 -1.02
N GLY A 17 2.70 9.69 -0.32
CA GLY A 17 3.45 8.45 -0.32
C GLY A 17 3.03 7.55 -1.47
N LYS A 18 3.39 6.26 -1.38
CA LYS A 18 2.94 5.27 -2.34
C LYS A 18 1.45 4.98 -2.18
N SER A 19 0.85 4.52 -3.27
CA SER A 19 -0.54 4.09 -3.31
C SER A 19 -0.65 2.65 -3.79
N THR A 20 -1.71 1.97 -3.36
CA THR A 20 -2.12 0.66 -3.90
C THR A 20 -3.61 0.68 -4.24
N PHE A 21 -4.02 -0.24 -5.11
CA PHE A 21 -5.41 -0.38 -5.53
C PHE A 21 -5.95 -1.74 -5.11
N TYR A 22 -7.20 -1.76 -4.66
CA TYR A 22 -7.97 -2.96 -4.38
C TYR A 22 -9.34 -2.87 -5.05
N SER A 23 -9.81 -3.98 -5.61
CA SER A 23 -11.19 -4.15 -6.04
C SER A 23 -11.59 -5.59 -5.75
N ALA A 24 -12.80 -5.78 -5.22
CA ALA A 24 -13.37 -7.11 -5.05
C ALA A 24 -13.77 -7.68 -6.42
N ASP A 25 -13.68 -9.00 -6.58
CA ASP A 25 -14.08 -9.67 -7.82
C ASP A 25 -15.52 -9.35 -8.19
N GLY A 26 -15.72 -8.90 -9.43
CA GLY A 26 -17.03 -8.52 -9.97
C GLY A 26 -17.55 -7.16 -9.47
N ALA A 27 -16.80 -6.42 -8.65
CA ALA A 27 -17.18 -5.06 -8.27
C ALA A 27 -17.04 -4.09 -9.46
N GLY A 28 -18.01 -3.19 -9.61
CA GLY A 28 -17.95 -2.08 -10.59
C GLY A 28 -17.05 -0.91 -10.17
N HIS A 29 -16.35 -1.04 -9.05
CA HIS A 29 -15.51 -0.02 -8.44
C HIS A 29 -14.34 -0.65 -7.67
N GLY A 30 -13.41 0.18 -7.23
CA GLY A 30 -12.37 -0.18 -6.28
C GLY A 30 -11.94 1.00 -5.43
N TRP A 31 -10.88 0.77 -4.67
CA TRP A 31 -10.38 1.66 -3.64
C TRP A 31 -8.89 1.88 -3.87
N VAL A 32 -8.49 3.14 -3.98
CA VAL A 32 -7.09 3.55 -3.93
C VAL A 32 -6.77 3.90 -2.48
N TYR A 33 -5.80 3.21 -1.90
CA TYR A 33 -5.22 3.56 -0.60
C TYR A 33 -3.91 4.29 -0.83
N SER A 34 -3.69 5.39 -0.14
CA SER A 34 -2.54 6.26 -0.36
C SER A 34 -1.97 6.75 0.96
N GLY A 35 -0.68 6.52 1.19
CA GLY A 35 0.00 6.91 2.42
C GLY A 35 0.54 8.35 2.38
N GLU A 36 1.01 8.82 3.53
CA GLU A 36 1.86 10.02 3.63
C GLU A 36 3.33 9.63 3.50
N GLY A 37 4.10 10.38 2.72
CA GLY A 37 5.50 10.08 2.46
C GLY A 37 6.37 10.12 3.72
N GLU A 38 6.14 10.96 4.71
CA GLU A 38 7.02 10.97 5.91
C GLU A 38 6.17 11.00 7.18
N GLY A 39 5.17 10.12 7.21
CA GLY A 39 4.18 10.12 8.27
C GLY A 39 3.39 8.82 8.35
N GLN A 40 2.32 8.84 9.14
CA GLN A 40 1.49 7.67 9.38
C GLN A 40 0.09 7.82 8.78
N ARG A 41 -0.23 8.98 8.21
CA ARG A 41 -1.56 9.24 7.66
C ARG A 41 -1.82 8.38 6.43
N LEU A 42 -3.08 8.01 6.28
CA LEU A 42 -3.57 7.15 5.21
C LEU A 42 -4.89 7.71 4.70
N TRP A 43 -5.05 7.74 3.39
CA TRP A 43 -6.29 8.14 2.74
C TRP A 43 -6.79 7.04 1.83
N ARG A 44 -8.11 7.07 1.62
CA ARG A 44 -8.81 6.25 0.63
C ARG A 44 -9.52 7.13 -0.40
N LEU A 45 -9.52 6.69 -1.64
CA LEU A 45 -10.37 7.23 -2.70
C LEU A 45 -11.13 6.09 -3.37
N GLN A 46 -12.44 6.26 -3.56
CA GLN A 46 -13.23 5.34 -4.38
C GLN A 46 -13.07 5.69 -5.86
N VAL A 47 -12.87 4.69 -6.70
CA VAL A 47 -12.78 4.85 -8.16
C VAL A 47 -13.69 3.84 -8.85
N ALA A 48 -14.32 4.23 -9.94
CA ALA A 48 -15.08 3.32 -10.80
C ALA A 48 -14.13 2.37 -11.56
N GLY A 49 -14.69 1.33 -12.18
CA GLY A 49 -13.91 0.36 -12.97
C GLY A 49 -13.16 0.97 -14.19
N ASP A 50 -13.51 2.18 -14.61
CA ASP A 50 -12.81 2.95 -15.64
C ASP A 50 -11.73 3.90 -15.08
N GLY A 51 -11.51 3.89 -13.76
CA GLY A 51 -10.56 4.75 -13.06
C GLY A 51 -11.12 6.13 -12.67
N THR A 52 -12.37 6.45 -13.00
CA THR A 52 -12.99 7.73 -12.63
C THR A 52 -13.17 7.83 -11.11
N PRO A 53 -12.71 8.91 -10.45
CA PRO A 53 -12.98 9.11 -9.03
C PRO A 53 -14.49 9.27 -8.76
N LEU A 54 -15.00 8.54 -7.76
CA LEU A 54 -16.41 8.62 -7.34
C LEU A 54 -16.62 9.56 -6.14
N GLY A 55 -15.60 10.38 -5.83
CA GLY A 55 -15.61 11.30 -4.70
C GLY A 55 -14.24 11.91 -4.44
N GLY A 56 -14.05 12.41 -3.22
CA GLY A 56 -12.75 12.89 -2.72
C GLY A 56 -12.04 11.86 -1.85
N TYR A 57 -10.85 12.23 -1.40
CA TYR A 57 -10.11 11.44 -0.41
C TYR A 57 -10.79 11.49 0.95
N VAL A 58 -10.85 10.33 1.61
CA VAL A 58 -11.29 10.16 2.99
C VAL A 58 -10.09 9.73 3.82
N GLU A 59 -9.81 10.43 4.92
CA GLU A 59 -8.75 10.04 5.85
C GLU A 59 -9.20 8.81 6.66
N LEU A 60 -8.29 7.84 6.78
CA LEU A 60 -8.49 6.59 7.51
C LEU A 60 -7.68 6.58 8.81
N ALA A 61 -7.82 5.50 9.59
CA ALA A 61 -6.92 5.23 10.70
C ALA A 61 -5.46 5.21 10.24
N SER A 62 -4.59 5.80 11.06
CA SER A 62 -3.16 5.89 10.76
C SER A 62 -2.51 4.51 10.67
N THR A 63 -1.53 4.39 9.79
CA THR A 63 -0.65 3.22 9.68
C THR A 63 0.23 3.09 10.93
N PRO A 64 0.58 1.86 11.36
CA PRO A 64 1.50 1.66 12.48
C PRO A 64 2.88 2.26 12.22
N ALA A 65 3.56 2.69 13.28
CA ALA A 65 4.97 3.06 13.19
C ALA A 65 5.83 1.84 12.85
N GLY A 66 6.81 2.02 11.96
CA GLY A 66 7.87 1.04 11.74
C GLY A 66 9.06 1.24 12.66
N ASP A 67 10.09 0.46 12.40
CA ASP A 67 11.42 0.59 13.01
C ASP A 67 12.43 1.35 12.15
N ASP A 68 12.05 1.69 10.91
CA ASP A 68 12.82 2.49 9.95
C ASP A 68 11.90 2.93 8.80
N ASN A 69 12.41 3.73 7.84
CA ASN A 69 11.72 4.18 6.62
C ASN A 69 10.27 4.66 6.85
N GLY A 70 10.12 5.94 7.18
CA GLY A 70 8.84 6.58 7.44
C GLY A 70 7.85 6.59 6.26
N ARG A 71 8.31 6.41 5.01
CA ARG A 71 7.45 6.35 3.80
C ARG A 71 6.59 5.11 3.80
N GLY A 72 7.26 4.00 4.04
CA GLY A 72 6.70 2.67 3.87
C GLY A 72 6.15 2.39 2.48
N ASP A 73 5.65 1.17 2.34
CA ASP A 73 5.05 0.66 1.12
C ASP A 73 3.66 0.11 1.41
N LEU A 74 2.71 0.36 0.51
CA LEU A 74 1.36 -0.19 0.58
C LEU A 74 1.19 -1.29 -0.46
N ILE A 75 0.58 -2.39 -0.03
CA ILE A 75 0.35 -3.58 -0.85
C ILE A 75 -1.08 -4.02 -0.58
N ALA A 76 -1.93 -4.10 -1.60
CA ALA A 76 -3.26 -4.69 -1.47
C ALA A 76 -3.29 -6.04 -2.18
N LEU A 77 -3.68 -7.09 -1.45
CA LEU A 77 -3.82 -8.45 -1.96
C LEU A 77 -5.08 -9.06 -1.38
N ASP A 78 -5.97 -9.50 -2.25
CA ASP A 78 -7.32 -9.90 -1.90
C ASP A 78 -7.93 -8.88 -0.93
N ARG A 79 -8.49 -9.31 0.20
CA ARG A 79 -9.11 -8.42 1.19
C ARG A 79 -8.12 -7.87 2.22
N THR A 80 -6.83 -7.90 1.95
CA THR A 80 -5.81 -7.49 2.91
C THR A 80 -4.99 -6.32 2.39
N LEU A 81 -4.87 -5.28 3.21
CA LEU A 81 -3.92 -4.20 3.01
C LEU A 81 -2.71 -4.43 3.92
N PHE A 82 -1.54 -4.60 3.32
CA PHE A 82 -0.27 -4.62 4.02
C PHE A 82 0.38 -3.24 3.96
N VAL A 83 1.08 -2.89 5.03
CA VAL A 83 2.04 -1.79 5.04
C VAL A 83 3.39 -2.28 5.52
N VAL A 84 4.42 -2.02 4.72
CA VAL A 84 5.81 -2.31 5.09
C VAL A 84 6.43 -1.03 5.62
N ARG A 85 6.93 -1.06 6.86
CA ARG A 85 7.50 0.10 7.57
C ARG A 85 8.87 -0.30 8.13
N GLY A 86 9.93 0.06 7.41
CA GLY A 86 11.28 -0.38 7.71
C GLY A 86 11.39 -1.89 7.49
N SER A 87 11.64 -2.64 8.55
CA SER A 87 11.64 -4.11 8.53
C SER A 87 10.28 -4.72 8.91
N GLN A 88 9.35 -3.93 9.47
CA GLN A 88 8.07 -4.46 9.96
C GLN A 88 7.02 -4.50 8.85
N VAL A 89 6.34 -5.64 8.69
CA VAL A 89 5.19 -5.80 7.79
C VAL A 89 3.94 -5.92 8.64
N PHE A 90 3.06 -4.93 8.54
CA PHE A 90 1.75 -4.93 9.19
C PHE A 90 0.67 -5.25 8.17
N ARG A 91 -0.46 -5.76 8.65
CA ARG A 91 -1.65 -6.01 7.84
C ARG A 91 -2.92 -5.52 8.52
N THR A 92 -3.91 -5.22 7.71
CA THR A 92 -5.30 -5.00 8.11
C THR A 92 -6.24 -5.52 7.03
N PHE A 93 -7.48 -5.84 7.40
CA PHE A 93 -8.50 -6.29 6.45
C PHE A 93 -9.29 -5.12 5.88
N ILE A 94 -9.61 -5.23 4.59
CA ILE A 94 -10.43 -4.30 3.84
C ILE A 94 -11.87 -4.80 3.86
N ASP A 95 -12.81 -3.98 4.31
CA ASP A 95 -14.23 -4.19 4.04
C ASP A 95 -14.49 -3.98 2.53
N PRO A 96 -14.93 -5.00 1.78
CA PRO A 96 -15.12 -4.87 0.33
C PRO A 96 -16.23 -3.87 -0.05
N ALA A 97 -17.23 -3.68 0.81
CA ALA A 97 -18.38 -2.82 0.54
C ALA A 97 -18.07 -1.35 0.80
N THR A 98 -17.31 -1.05 1.85
CA THR A 98 -17.03 0.35 2.26
C THR A 98 -15.60 0.79 1.98
N GLY A 99 -14.69 -0.15 1.79
CA GLY A 99 -13.25 0.10 1.72
C GLY A 99 -12.62 0.47 3.06
N ASP A 100 -13.36 0.37 4.18
CA ASP A 100 -12.83 0.66 5.51
C ASP A 100 -11.82 -0.40 5.94
N LEU A 101 -10.98 -0.05 6.91
CA LEU A 101 -9.92 -0.92 7.41
C LEU A 101 -10.25 -1.38 8.83
N GLY A 102 -9.95 -2.64 9.12
CA GLY A 102 -9.92 -3.15 10.49
C GLY A 102 -8.68 -2.68 11.27
N ASP A 103 -8.46 -3.31 12.42
CA ASP A 103 -7.27 -3.06 13.22
C ASP A 103 -5.99 -3.56 12.55
N TRP A 104 -4.91 -2.80 12.69
CA TRP A 104 -3.60 -3.20 12.24
C TRP A 104 -2.99 -4.26 13.15
N THR A 105 -2.42 -5.30 12.55
CA THR A 105 -1.68 -6.35 13.25
C THR A 105 -0.32 -6.54 12.62
N LEU A 106 0.69 -6.87 13.43
CA LEU A 106 1.99 -7.27 12.91
C LEU A 106 1.82 -8.62 12.19
N HIS A 107 2.22 -8.68 10.93
CA HIS A 107 2.18 -9.90 10.13
C HIS A 107 3.53 -10.62 10.16
N ALA A 108 4.61 -9.89 9.87
CA ALA A 108 5.96 -10.45 9.82
C ALA A 108 7.02 -9.36 10.02
N SER A 109 8.26 -9.77 10.29
CA SER A 109 9.43 -8.90 10.21
C SER A 109 10.38 -9.41 9.13
N LEU A 110 10.87 -8.48 8.32
CA LEU A 110 11.90 -8.70 7.32
C LEU A 110 13.26 -8.78 8.02
N PRO A 111 14.23 -9.50 7.45
CA PRO A 111 15.56 -9.63 8.06
C PRO A 111 16.39 -8.34 8.02
N GLU A 112 15.96 -7.34 7.24
CA GLU A 112 16.54 -6.00 7.20
C GLU A 112 15.47 -4.96 6.83
N PRO A 113 15.66 -3.68 7.21
CA PRO A 113 14.82 -2.60 6.75
C PRO A 113 14.79 -2.47 5.22
N GLN A 114 13.60 -2.16 4.68
CA GLN A 114 13.46 -1.88 3.26
C GLN A 114 14.02 -0.50 2.91
N ILE A 115 14.72 -0.45 1.77
CA ILE A 115 15.54 0.64 1.21
C ILE A 115 15.34 2.00 1.90
N ASP A 116 16.41 2.44 2.57
CA ASP A 116 16.77 3.86 2.74
C ASP A 116 18.24 4.00 2.30
N ILE A 117 18.49 4.12 0.99
CA ILE A 117 19.82 4.43 0.47
C ILE A 117 19.81 5.86 -0.07
N THR A 118 20.81 6.63 0.37
CA THR A 118 21.10 8.00 -0.03
C THR A 118 22.00 8.06 -1.25
N TRP A 119 21.66 8.90 -2.23
CA TRP A 119 22.64 9.40 -3.22
C TRP A 119 22.47 10.90 -3.44
N GLY A 120 23.57 11.65 -3.33
CA GLY A 120 23.69 13.06 -3.71
C GLY A 120 22.99 14.04 -2.78
N GLU A 121 21.67 13.92 -2.64
CA GLU A 121 20.78 14.69 -1.75
C GLU A 121 19.54 13.84 -1.35
N GLY A 122 19.64 12.51 -1.49
CA GLY A 122 18.55 11.65 -1.93
C GLY A 122 17.96 10.65 -0.94
N HIS A 123 16.70 10.29 -1.19
CA HIS A 123 16.11 9.03 -0.74
C HIS A 123 15.83 8.21 -1.99
N LEU A 124 16.31 6.97 -2.07
CA LEU A 124 15.69 6.01 -2.98
C LEU A 124 14.24 5.79 -2.56
N GLU A 125 13.38 5.63 -3.55
CA GLU A 125 11.99 5.26 -3.35
C GLU A 125 11.91 3.92 -2.59
N GLY A 126 10.87 3.72 -1.78
CA GLY A 126 10.68 2.48 -1.01
C GLY A 126 10.72 1.23 -1.90
N PRO A 127 10.73 0.02 -1.29
CA PRO A 127 10.90 -1.23 -2.03
C PRO A 127 9.91 -1.37 -3.20
N ALA A 128 10.32 -1.92 -4.34
CA ALA A 128 9.36 -2.38 -5.33
C ALA A 128 8.80 -3.74 -4.87
N TRP A 129 7.55 -4.02 -5.23
CA TRP A 129 6.92 -5.29 -4.93
C TRP A 129 6.11 -5.80 -6.11
N GLY A 130 5.83 -7.10 -6.08
CA GLY A 130 4.95 -7.73 -7.05
C GLY A 130 4.53 -9.12 -6.59
N VAL A 131 3.39 -9.59 -7.08
CA VAL A 131 2.93 -10.95 -6.85
C VAL A 131 3.08 -11.77 -8.12
N ILE A 132 3.71 -12.94 -7.99
CA ILE A 132 3.88 -13.91 -9.07
C ILE A 132 3.37 -15.25 -8.56
N GLY A 133 2.24 -15.72 -9.10
CA GLY A 133 1.54 -16.88 -8.56
C GLY A 133 1.02 -16.59 -7.15
N GLN A 134 1.29 -17.49 -6.20
CA GLN A 134 0.93 -17.34 -4.78
C GLN A 134 2.11 -16.85 -3.94
N THR A 135 2.93 -15.96 -4.50
CA THR A 135 4.16 -15.49 -3.83
C THR A 135 4.30 -13.99 -4.01
N LEU A 136 4.41 -13.29 -2.88
CA LEU A 136 4.78 -11.89 -2.82
C LEU A 136 6.30 -11.77 -2.89
N TYR A 137 6.80 -10.91 -3.77
CA TYR A 137 8.19 -10.51 -3.88
C TYR A 137 8.35 -9.05 -3.48
N LEU A 138 9.43 -8.75 -2.77
CA LEU A 138 9.74 -7.42 -2.24
C LEU A 138 11.23 -7.13 -2.41
N THR A 139 11.60 -6.01 -3.02
CA THR A 139 13.00 -5.66 -3.25
C THR A 139 13.60 -4.96 -2.03
N GLY A 140 14.57 -5.59 -1.36
CA GLY A 140 15.44 -4.90 -0.42
C GLY A 140 16.62 -4.20 -1.09
N PRO A 141 17.48 -3.55 -0.29
CA PRO A 141 18.71 -2.89 -0.74
C PRO A 141 19.63 -3.74 -1.64
N GLN A 142 19.77 -5.02 -1.33
CA GLN A 142 20.73 -5.91 -2.03
C GLN A 142 20.11 -7.20 -2.55
N ARG A 143 18.86 -7.49 -2.18
CA ARG A 143 18.22 -8.80 -2.38
C ARG A 143 16.74 -8.64 -2.66
N VAL A 144 16.14 -9.67 -3.24
CA VAL A 144 14.68 -9.81 -3.32
C VAL A 144 14.24 -10.80 -2.25
N TYR A 145 13.32 -10.36 -1.40
CA TYR A 145 12.64 -11.19 -0.41
C TYR A 145 11.36 -11.75 -1.01
N TRP A 146 10.94 -12.91 -0.52
CA TRP A 146 9.68 -13.50 -0.93
C TRP A 146 8.99 -14.18 0.25
N SER A 147 7.66 -14.22 0.19
CA SER A 147 6.83 -15.00 1.11
C SER A 147 5.71 -15.66 0.32
N PRO A 148 5.39 -16.94 0.58
CA PRO A 148 4.16 -17.51 0.07
C PRO A 148 2.97 -16.76 0.68
N LEU A 149 1.92 -16.57 -0.11
CA LEU A 149 0.64 -16.06 0.36
C LEU A 149 -0.16 -17.24 0.87
N SER A 150 -0.57 -17.20 2.14
CA SER A 150 -1.50 -18.19 2.68
C SER A 150 -2.95 -17.71 2.55
N PRO A 151 -3.94 -18.61 2.50
CA PRO A 151 -5.36 -18.23 2.54
C PRO A 151 -5.72 -17.35 3.76
N ASP A 152 -5.04 -17.57 4.89
CA ASP A 152 -5.21 -16.79 6.12
C ASP A 152 -4.66 -15.37 6.00
N ASP A 153 -3.74 -15.13 5.06
CA ASP A 153 -3.21 -13.79 4.75
C ASP A 153 -4.12 -12.99 3.83
N CYS A 154 -5.03 -13.67 3.15
CA CYS A 154 -5.96 -13.10 2.18
C CYS A 154 -7.40 -12.99 2.70
N GLY A 155 -7.61 -13.36 3.97
CA GLY A 155 -8.91 -13.35 4.61
C GLY A 155 -9.87 -14.37 4.01
N GLY A 156 -9.49 -15.64 4.01
CA GLY A 156 -10.37 -16.77 3.66
C GLY A 156 -11.75 -16.74 4.30
#